data_AF-A0A9E2JUQ7-F1
#
_entry.id   AF-A0A9E2JUQ7-F1
#
_cell.length_a   1.000
_cell.length_b   1.000
_cell.length_c   1.000
_cell.angle_alpha   90.00
_cell.angle_beta   90.00
_cell.angle_gamma   90.00
#
_symmetry.space_group_name_H-M   'P 1'
#
loop_
_entity.id
_entity.type
_entity.pdbx_description
1 polymer ?
#
loop_
_entity_poly.entity_id
_entity_poly.type
_entity_poly.pdbx_seq_one_letter_code
_entity_poly.pdbx_strand_id
1 'polypeptide(L)' 'MGRIIKWLFILLVLGGIALVAYAYVGPFFGADFSPPQTEIRQPVELNAN' A
#
# COMPACT_ATOMS: atom_id res chain seq x y z
N MET A 1 -33.43 1.12 13.59
CA MET A 1 -32.47 0.61 12.59
C MET A 1 -31.49 1.68 12.07
N GLY A 2 -31.92 2.90 11.69
CA GLY A 2 -31.00 3.92 11.15
C GLY A 2 -29.85 4.36 12.07
N ARG A 3 -30.04 4.29 13.40
CA ARG A 3 -29.02 4.69 14.39
C ARG A 3 -27.81 3.75 14.38
N ILE A 4 -28.03 2.43 14.23
CA ILE A 4 -26.96 1.43 14.12
C ILE A 4 -26.24 1.57 12.79
N ILE A 5 -26.99 1.74 11.69
CA ILE A 5 -26.41 1.91 10.34
C ILE A 5 -25.48 3.13 10.30
N LYS A 6 -25.86 4.25 10.93
CA LYS A 6 -24.99 5.43 11.06
C LYS A 6 -23.65 5.08 11.73
N TRP A 7 -23.67 4.33 12.82
CA TRP A 7 -22.46 3.91 13.53
C TRP A 7 -21.61 2.94 12.70
N LEU A 8 -22.24 1.99 11.99
CA LEU A 8 -21.53 1.08 11.10
C LEU A 8 -20.82 1.83 9.97
N PHE A 9 -21.45 2.86 9.41
CA PHE A 9 -20.83 3.69 8.37
C PHE A 9 -19.62 4.47 8.92
N ILE A 10 -19.75 5.05 10.11
CA ILE A 10 -18.63 5.72 10.79
C ILE A 10 -17.47 4.75 11.04
N LEU A 11 -17.77 3.55 11.54
CA LEU A 11 -16.75 2.52 11.77
C LEU A 11 -16.08 2.06 10.48
N LEU A 12 -16.83 1.93 9.38
CA LEU A 12 -16.28 1.58 8.08
C LEU A 12 -15.29 2.65 7.59
N VAL A 13 -15.66 3.93 7.72
CA VAL A 13 -14.78 5.05 7.37
C VAL A 13 -13.54 5.07 8.26
N LEU A 14 -13.70 4.92 9.58
CA LEU A 14 -12.58 4.85 10.52
C LEU A 14 -11.64 3.67 10.23
N GLY A 15 -12.19 2.50 9.90
CA GLY A 15 -11.42 1.35 9.46
C GLY A 15 -10.64 1.63 8.19
N GLY A 16 -11.25 2.27 7.20
CA GLY A 16 -10.56 2.72 5.99
C GLY A 16 -9.42 3.68 6.29
N ILE A 17 -9.64 4.68 7.14
CA ILE A 17 -8.60 5.63 7.57
C ILE A 17 -7.46 4.90 8.29
N ALA A 18 -7.77 3.95 9.18
CA ALA A 18 -6.76 3.18 9.90
C ALA A 18 -5.89 2.33 8.95
N LEU A 19 -6.50 1.70 7.94
CA LEU A 19 -5.77 0.95 6.91
C LEU A 19 -4.85 1.86 6.09
N VAL A 20 -5.34 3.04 5.68
CA VAL A 20 -4.53 4.03 4.96
C VAL A 20 -3.36 4.47 5.84
N ALA A 21 -3.61 4.85 7.09
CA ALA A 21 -2.56 5.25 8.02
C ALA A 21 -1.50 4.14 8.18
N TYR A 22 -1.92 2.90 8.36
CA TYR A 22 -1.02 1.74 8.46
C TYR A 22 -0.21 1.50 7.19
N ALA A 23 -0.75 1.74 5.99
CA ALA A 23 0.03 1.64 4.76
C ALA A 23 1.20 2.65 4.71
N TYR A 24 1.03 3.84 5.31
CA TYR A 24 2.08 4.85 5.41
C TYR A 24 3.07 4.61 6.55
N VAL A 25 2.58 4.20 7.73
CA VAL A 25 3.46 4.02 8.91
C VAL A 25 4.01 2.61 9.05
N GLY A 26 3.38 1.61 8.43
CA GLY A 26 3.76 0.20 8.49
C GLY A 26 5.22 -0.09 8.13
N PRO A 27 5.83 0.56 7.12
CA PRO A 27 7.24 0.35 6.82
C PRO A 27 8.19 0.73 7.96
N PHE A 28 7.82 1.68 8.81
CA PHE A 28 8.59 2.03 10.01
C PHE A 28 8.52 0.96 11.11
N PHE A 29 7.53 0.07 11.04
CA PHE A 29 7.36 -1.08 11.94
C PHE A 29 7.83 -2.40 11.33
N GLY A 30 8.50 -2.36 10.16
CA GLY A 30 9.04 -3.55 9.49
C GLY A 30 8.06 -4.28 8.59
N ALA A 31 6.90 -3.71 8.27
CA ALA A 31 6.04 -4.24 7.23
C ALA A 31 6.58 -3.86 5.84
N ASP A 32 6.87 -4.84 4.99
CA ASP A 32 7.25 -4.61 3.60
C ASP A 32 6.03 -4.81 2.67
N PHE A 33 5.64 -3.73 2.00
CA PHE A 33 4.53 -3.72 1.04
C PHE A 33 5.03 -3.71 -0.42
N SER A 34 6.35 -3.77 -0.62
CA SER A 34 6.96 -3.74 -1.95
C SER A 34 6.69 -5.07 -2.68
N PRO A 35 6.48 -5.05 -4.00
CA PRO A 35 6.45 -6.29 -4.76
C PRO A 35 7.84 -6.96 -4.72
N PRO A 36 7.90 -8.30 -4.82
CA PRO A 36 9.18 -9.00 -4.98
C PRO A 36 9.93 -8.44 -6.18
N GLN A 37 11.17 -8.00 -5.97
CA GLN A 37 11.99 -7.47 -7.04
C GLN A 37 12.74 -8.60 -7.74
N THR A 38 12.64 -8.64 -9.07
CA THR A 38 13.44 -9.52 -9.91
C THR A 38 14.42 -8.68 -10.71
N GLU A 39 15.63 -9.19 -10.86
CA GLU A 39 16.62 -8.53 -11.70
C GLU A 39 16.25 -8.71 -13.17
N ILE A 40 16.14 -7.60 -13.90
CA ILE A 40 15.93 -7.59 -15.35
C ILE A 40 17.16 -6.98 -15.99
N ARG A 41 17.85 -7.74 -16.84
CA ARG A 41 19.01 -7.29 -17.61
C ARG A 41 18.66 -7.37 -19.09
N GLN A 42 18.87 -6.28 -19.80
CA GLN A 42 18.76 -6.24 -21.26
C GLN A 42 20.13 -5.87 -21.84
N PRO A 43 20.69 -6.67 -22.76
CA PRO A 43 21.91 -6.31 -23.45
C PRO A 43 21.66 -5.05 -24.30
N VAL A 44 22.60 -4.12 -24.26
CA VAL A 44 22.60 -2.91 -25.08
C VAL A 44 23.80 -2.98 -26.01
N GLU A 45 23.55 -2.85 -27.31
CA GLU A 45 24.60 -2.70 -28.31
C GLU A 45 25.18 -1.28 -28.19
N LEU A 46 26.45 -1.17 -27.80
CA LEU A 46 27.16 0.10 -27.73
C LEU A 46 27.83 0.37 -29.08
N ASN A 47 27.33 1.36 -29.82
CA ASN A 47 27.98 1.84 -31.05
C ASN A 47 29.12 2.80 -30.68
N ALA A 48 30.36 2.30 -30.64
CA ALA A 48 31.55 3.11 -30.49
C ALA A 48 32.05 3.52 -31.90
N ASN A 49 31.91 4.80 -32.21
CA ASN A 49 32.36 5.41 -33.47
C ASN A 49 33.85 5.76 -33.41
#